data_AF-A0A3E0KHM7-F1
#
_entry.id   AF-A0A3E0KHM7-F1
#
_cell.length_a   1.000
_cell.length_b   1.000
_cell.length_c   1.000
_cell.angle_alpha   90.00
_cell.angle_beta   90.00
_cell.angle_gamma   90.00
#
_symmetry.space_group_name_H-M   'P 1'
#
loop_
_entity.id
_entity.type
_entity.pdbx_description
1 polymer ?
#
loop_
_entity_poly.entity_id
_entity_poly.type
_entity_poly.pdbx_seq_one_letter_code
_entity_poly.pdbx_strand_id
1 'polypeptide(L)'
;VGELLLYGEISDFTWWGDEVTPRQFREDLEALGDIDELRIYINSPGGDVFAGQAILSMLKRHSAYKVVYIDGLAASAASIVAMAGDVIRMPRNAMMMIHNVWTVVAGDANYLREVADALDRITESVVAAYKEKTGLDDEEIRRMMDAETWMTAEEAVEKGFADEIEDTRAVAASLRNGTLVVNGQEVNLSRFKNPPKLLVVPDNDDPPKPAPQAERGDSDAERKRRLKLLSLELELLSSSSF
;
A
#
# COMPACT_ATOMS: atom_id res chain seq x y z
N VAL A 1 0.41 6.31 -22.88
CA VAL A 1 0.95 6.01 -21.55
C VAL A 1 0.04 6.66 -20.53
N GLY A 2 -0.49 5.89 -19.58
CA GLY A 2 -1.27 6.39 -18.45
C GLY A 2 -0.54 6.13 -17.13
N GLU A 3 -0.90 6.87 -16.08
CA GLU A 3 -0.24 6.81 -14.78
C GLU A 3 -1.27 6.71 -13.65
N LEU A 4 -1.02 5.85 -12.66
CA LEU A 4 -1.83 5.70 -11.46
C LEU A 4 -0.97 5.71 -10.20
N LEU A 5 -1.50 6.28 -9.12
CA LEU A 5 -0.85 6.35 -7.82
C LEU A 5 -1.59 5.44 -6.82
N LEU A 6 -0.87 4.55 -6.16
CA LEU A 6 -1.34 3.72 -5.05
C LEU A 6 -0.63 4.16 -3.77
N TYR A 7 -1.00 5.34 -3.29
CA TYR A 7 -0.31 6.03 -2.19
C TYR A 7 -1.24 6.06 -0.97
N GLY A 8 -0.72 5.66 0.19
CA GLY A 8 -1.53 5.56 1.41
C GLY A 8 -2.14 4.17 1.65
N GLU A 9 -3.08 4.08 2.57
CA GLU A 9 -3.68 2.81 2.99
C GLU A 9 -4.67 2.26 1.96
N ILE A 10 -4.62 0.96 1.69
CA ILE A 10 -5.60 0.28 0.82
C ILE A 10 -6.82 -0.07 1.66
N SER A 11 -7.99 0.44 1.30
CA SER A 11 -9.22 0.23 2.07
C SER A 11 -10.40 -0.07 1.16
N ASP A 12 -11.37 -0.83 1.65
CA ASP A 12 -12.64 -1.05 0.93
C ASP A 12 -13.52 0.22 0.93
N PHE A 13 -13.31 1.12 1.90
CA PHE A 13 -14.05 2.37 2.05
C PHE A 13 -13.13 3.55 2.44
N THR A 14 -13.40 4.74 1.89
CA THR A 14 -12.73 5.99 2.27
C THR A 14 -13.27 6.49 3.61
N TRP A 15 -12.40 6.73 4.58
CA TRP A 15 -12.78 7.28 5.90
C TRP A 15 -12.27 8.72 6.06
N TRP A 16 -11.05 9.00 5.62
CA TRP A 16 -10.40 10.31 5.79
C TRP A 16 -9.92 10.95 4.49
N GLY A 17 -9.93 10.22 3.37
CA GLY A 17 -9.60 10.74 2.03
C GLY A 17 -8.19 10.41 1.54
N ASP A 18 -7.34 9.83 2.41
CA ASP A 18 -5.98 9.38 2.10
C ASP A 18 -5.91 7.87 1.78
N GLU A 19 -7.07 7.20 1.71
CA GLU A 19 -7.18 5.78 1.39
C GLU A 19 -7.39 5.55 -0.11
N VAL A 20 -6.74 4.52 -0.66
CA VAL A 20 -7.01 4.03 -2.01
C VAL A 20 -8.08 2.96 -1.95
N THR A 21 -9.21 3.20 -2.62
CA THR A 21 -10.30 2.24 -2.73
C THR A 21 -10.35 1.59 -4.11
N PRO A 22 -10.83 0.34 -4.23
CA PRO A 22 -11.01 -0.31 -5.53
C PRO A 22 -11.92 0.48 -6.48
N ARG A 23 -12.91 1.19 -5.92
CA ARG A 23 -13.80 2.04 -6.70
C ARG A 23 -13.06 3.23 -7.32
N GLN A 24 -12.35 3.99 -6.50
CA GLN A 24 -11.59 5.15 -6.98
C GLN A 24 -10.53 4.70 -8.00
N PHE A 25 -9.80 3.63 -7.69
CA PHE A 25 -8.78 3.07 -8.58
C PHE A 25 -9.36 2.68 -9.95
N ARG A 26 -10.55 2.06 -9.97
CA ARG A 26 -11.26 1.74 -11.21
C ARG A 26 -11.65 2.99 -11.99
N GLU A 27 -12.20 4.00 -11.32
CA GLU A 27 -12.61 5.26 -11.96
C GLU A 27 -11.40 5.97 -12.59
N ASP A 28 -10.27 6.00 -11.88
CA ASP A 28 -9.01 6.57 -12.39
C ASP A 28 -8.46 5.76 -13.57
N LEU A 29 -8.46 4.42 -13.47
CA LEU A 29 -8.03 3.52 -14.53
C LEU A 29 -8.88 3.69 -15.80
N GLU A 30 -10.21 3.76 -15.65
CA GLU A 30 -11.14 3.99 -16.76
C GLU A 30 -10.95 5.37 -17.40
N ALA A 31 -10.60 6.39 -16.60
CA ALA A 31 -10.37 7.75 -17.09
C ALA A 31 -9.12 7.87 -17.98
N LEU A 32 -8.18 6.91 -17.91
CA LEU A 32 -7.00 6.89 -18.80
C LEU A 32 -7.35 6.54 -20.24
N GLY A 33 -8.51 5.91 -20.49
CA GLY A 33 -8.92 5.44 -21.81
C GLY A 33 -7.99 4.35 -22.37
N ASP A 34 -7.92 4.26 -23.70
CA ASP A 34 -7.07 3.28 -24.38
C ASP A 34 -5.59 3.70 -24.30
N ILE A 35 -4.80 2.96 -23.52
CA ILE A 35 -3.35 3.16 -23.35
C ILE A 35 -2.59 1.87 -23.65
N ASP A 36 -1.42 1.99 -24.27
CA ASP A 36 -0.52 0.85 -24.52
C ASP A 36 0.38 0.52 -23.33
N GLU A 37 0.67 1.51 -22.48
CA GLU A 37 1.52 1.40 -21.29
C GLU A 37 0.84 2.07 -20.10
N LEU A 38 0.82 1.38 -18.96
CA LEU A 38 0.31 1.85 -17.68
C LEU A 38 1.44 1.85 -16.66
N ARG A 39 1.71 3.01 -16.06
CA ARG A 39 2.68 3.15 -14.97
C ARG A 39 1.95 3.24 -13.64
N ILE A 40 2.39 2.45 -12.68
CA ILE A 40 1.73 2.31 -11.38
C ILE A 40 2.76 2.63 -10.32
N TYR A 41 2.59 3.73 -9.61
CA TYR A 41 3.50 4.15 -8.54
C TYR A 41 2.92 3.71 -7.20
N ILE A 42 3.71 3.02 -6.39
CA ILE A 42 3.29 2.45 -5.11
C ILE A 42 4.13 3.03 -3.98
N ASN A 43 3.44 3.63 -3.01
CA ASN A 43 4.00 3.99 -1.71
C ASN A 43 2.92 3.74 -0.64
N SER A 44 2.79 2.49 -0.23
CA SER A 44 1.67 2.03 0.58
C SER A 44 2.09 0.99 1.63
N PRO A 45 1.58 1.11 2.87
CA PRO A 45 1.73 0.09 3.90
C PRO A 45 0.81 -1.13 3.69
N GLY A 46 0.00 -1.13 2.62
CA GLY A 46 -1.07 -2.10 2.40
C GLY A 46 -2.35 -1.70 3.10
N GLY A 47 -3.13 -2.71 3.52
CA GLY A 47 -4.42 -2.53 4.17
C GLY A 47 -5.33 -3.74 3.93
N ASP A 48 -6.56 -3.51 3.49
CA ASP A 48 -7.54 -4.57 3.25
C ASP A 48 -7.11 -5.51 2.09
N VAL A 49 -7.08 -6.81 2.39
CA VAL A 49 -6.60 -7.84 1.45
C VAL A 49 -7.54 -8.03 0.26
N PHE A 50 -8.86 -7.88 0.47
CA PHE A 50 -9.84 -8.05 -0.60
C PHE A 50 -9.83 -6.87 -1.55
N ALA A 51 -9.68 -5.65 -1.03
CA ALA A 51 -9.47 -4.44 -1.82
C ALA A 51 -8.18 -4.56 -2.66
N GLY A 52 -7.08 -5.03 -2.06
CA GLY A 52 -5.83 -5.31 -2.78
C GLY A 52 -6.01 -6.34 -3.90
N GLN A 53 -6.67 -7.47 -3.62
CA GLN A 53 -6.99 -8.51 -4.60
C GLN A 53 -7.91 -8.00 -5.73
N ALA A 54 -8.86 -7.11 -5.40
CA ALA A 54 -9.74 -6.49 -6.39
C ALA A 54 -8.94 -5.60 -7.36
N ILE A 55 -8.04 -4.76 -6.84
CA ILE A 55 -7.16 -3.91 -7.63
C ILE A 55 -6.22 -4.76 -8.49
N LEU A 56 -5.57 -5.78 -7.91
CA LEU A 56 -4.75 -6.76 -8.65
C LEU A 56 -5.53 -7.35 -9.84
N SER A 57 -6.77 -7.78 -9.59
CA SER A 57 -7.63 -8.36 -10.61
C SER A 57 -8.00 -7.36 -11.72
N MET A 58 -8.24 -6.09 -11.39
CA MET A 58 -8.47 -5.03 -12.38
C MET A 58 -7.25 -4.85 -13.28
N LEU A 59 -6.06 -4.79 -12.68
CA LEU A 59 -4.80 -4.61 -13.40
C LEU A 59 -4.46 -5.81 -14.29
N LYS A 60 -4.63 -7.04 -13.80
CA LYS A 60 -4.41 -8.27 -14.60
C LYS A 60 -5.32 -8.37 -15.82
N ARG A 61 -6.53 -7.78 -15.77
CA ARG A 61 -7.45 -7.70 -16.93
C ARG A 61 -7.09 -6.60 -17.92
N HIS A 62 -6.31 -5.61 -17.51
CA HIS A 62 -5.94 -4.48 -18.35
C HIS A 62 -4.88 -4.87 -19.38
N SER A 63 -5.11 -4.55 -20.65
CA SER A 63 -4.28 -4.98 -21.78
C SER A 63 -2.97 -4.21 -21.92
N ALA A 64 -2.89 -2.98 -21.39
CA ALA A 64 -1.65 -2.20 -21.42
C ALA A 64 -0.50 -2.93 -20.76
N TYR A 65 0.72 -2.69 -21.24
CA TYR A 65 1.94 -3.10 -20.58
C TYR A 65 2.13 -2.34 -19.26
N LYS A 66 2.29 -3.05 -18.15
CA LYS A 66 2.24 -2.51 -16.78
C LYS A 66 3.64 -2.40 -16.20
N VAL A 67 4.08 -1.17 -15.94
CA VAL A 67 5.33 -0.88 -15.24
C VAL A 67 5.00 -0.40 -13.84
N VAL A 68 5.39 -1.17 -12.82
CA VAL A 68 5.19 -0.84 -11.41
C VAL A 68 6.47 -0.21 -10.87
N TYR A 69 6.33 0.90 -10.16
CA TYR A 69 7.40 1.60 -9.47
C TYR A 69 7.11 1.58 -7.96
N ILE A 70 8.03 1.05 -7.17
CA ILE A 70 7.93 1.09 -5.70
C ILE A 70 8.68 2.33 -5.22
N ASP A 71 8.02 3.47 -5.14
CA ASP A 71 8.66 4.75 -4.82
C ASP A 71 9.26 4.80 -3.40
N GLY A 72 8.77 3.93 -2.51
CA GLY A 72 9.21 3.90 -1.13
C GLY A 72 8.87 2.60 -0.40
N LEU A 73 7.59 2.27 -0.35
CA LEU A 73 7.11 1.09 0.35
C LEU A 73 6.02 0.37 -0.44
N ALA A 74 6.14 -0.94 -0.55
CA ALA A 74 5.02 -1.83 -0.87
C ALA A 74 4.92 -2.94 0.17
N ALA A 75 4.09 -2.73 1.18
CA ALA A 75 3.92 -3.68 2.27
C ALA A 75 2.54 -4.32 2.25
N SER A 76 2.44 -5.58 2.71
CA SER A 76 1.16 -6.27 2.89
C SER A 76 0.30 -6.25 1.60
N ALA A 77 -0.96 -5.85 1.63
CA ALA A 77 -1.82 -5.81 0.45
C ALA A 77 -1.25 -5.01 -0.75
N ALA A 78 -0.35 -4.04 -0.51
CA ALA A 78 0.28 -3.30 -1.59
C ALA A 78 1.32 -4.12 -2.37
N SER A 79 2.04 -5.04 -1.70
CA SER A 79 2.94 -5.96 -2.40
C SER A 79 2.17 -6.96 -3.25
N ILE A 80 0.94 -7.33 -2.86
CA ILE A 80 0.03 -8.13 -3.70
C ILE A 80 -0.31 -7.36 -4.98
N VAL A 81 -0.70 -6.08 -4.88
CA VAL A 81 -1.02 -5.26 -6.05
C VAL A 81 0.19 -5.10 -6.97
N ALA A 82 1.39 -4.95 -6.41
CA ALA A 82 2.63 -4.85 -7.19
C ALA A 82 2.83 -6.05 -8.14
N MET A 83 2.39 -7.26 -7.76
CA MET A 83 2.50 -8.46 -8.59
C MET A 83 1.68 -8.41 -9.89
N ALA A 84 0.88 -7.37 -10.10
CA ALA A 84 0.21 -7.10 -11.37
C ALA A 84 1.18 -6.60 -12.46
N GLY A 85 2.36 -6.10 -12.08
CA GLY A 85 3.34 -5.52 -12.99
C GLY A 85 3.97 -6.54 -13.92
N ASP A 86 3.99 -6.20 -15.22
CA ASP A 86 4.82 -6.91 -16.20
C ASP A 86 6.30 -6.69 -15.87
N VAL A 87 6.65 -5.47 -15.43
CA VAL A 87 7.94 -5.10 -14.83
C VAL A 87 7.72 -4.35 -13.52
N ILE A 88 8.48 -4.69 -12.49
CA ILE A 88 8.49 -4.06 -11.16
C ILE A 88 9.88 -3.47 -10.91
N ARG A 89 9.92 -2.16 -10.65
CA ARG A 89 11.13 -1.40 -10.38
C ARG A 89 11.17 -0.94 -8.93
N MET A 90 12.30 -1.17 -8.28
CA MET A 90 12.53 -0.74 -6.91
C MET A 90 13.79 0.11 -6.83
N PRO A 91 13.75 1.36 -6.34
CA PRO A 91 14.95 2.10 -5.98
C PRO A 91 15.60 1.47 -4.74
N ARG A 92 16.92 1.65 -4.60
CA ARG A 92 17.71 1.01 -3.52
C ARG A 92 17.21 1.28 -2.10
N ASN A 93 16.57 2.43 -1.90
CA ASN A 93 16.05 2.85 -0.60
C ASN A 93 14.61 2.37 -0.34
N ALA A 94 13.96 1.73 -1.32
CA ALA A 94 12.61 1.21 -1.16
C ALA A 94 12.62 -0.15 -0.45
N MET A 95 11.48 -0.48 0.14
CA MET A 95 11.26 -1.77 0.78
C MET A 95 9.98 -2.43 0.26
N MET A 96 10.01 -3.76 0.19
CA MET A 96 8.83 -4.57 0.00
C MET A 96 8.64 -5.47 1.23
N MET A 97 7.38 -5.70 1.63
CA MET A 97 7.07 -6.60 2.74
C MET A 97 5.93 -7.54 2.40
N ILE A 98 6.08 -8.81 2.78
CA ILE A 98 5.03 -9.82 2.71
C ILE A 98 4.81 -10.49 4.07
N HIS A 99 3.56 -10.82 4.37
CA HIS A 99 3.17 -11.51 5.61
C HIS A 99 1.83 -12.21 5.45
N ASN A 100 1.46 -13.04 6.42
CA ASN A 100 0.14 -13.68 6.45
C ASN A 100 -1.00 -12.67 6.60
N VAL A 101 -2.15 -13.02 6.04
CA VAL A 101 -3.39 -12.29 6.27
C VAL A 101 -3.77 -12.44 7.74
N TRP A 102 -4.19 -11.35 8.38
CA TRP A 102 -4.56 -11.35 9.78
C TRP A 102 -5.82 -10.51 10.03
N THR A 103 -6.47 -10.76 11.16
CA THR A 103 -7.62 -9.97 11.65
C THR A 103 -7.64 -9.96 13.18
N VAL A 104 -8.47 -9.08 13.75
CA VAL A 104 -8.78 -9.07 15.19
C VAL A 104 -10.24 -9.45 15.38
N VAL A 105 -10.48 -10.57 16.03
CA VAL A 105 -11.83 -11.07 16.33
C VAL A 105 -11.91 -11.59 17.76
N ALA A 106 -13.12 -11.57 18.34
CA ALA A 106 -13.40 -12.14 19.65
C ALA A 106 -14.64 -13.03 19.57
N GLY A 107 -14.58 -14.22 20.17
CA GLY A 107 -15.67 -15.19 20.17
C GLY A 107 -15.25 -16.49 20.85
N ASP A 108 -16.11 -17.50 20.74
CA ASP A 108 -15.80 -18.82 21.30
C ASP A 108 -14.78 -19.61 20.46
N ALA A 109 -14.32 -20.74 20.99
CA ALA A 109 -13.29 -21.54 20.36
C ALA A 109 -13.69 -22.12 18.99
N ASN A 110 -14.98 -22.33 18.70
CA ASN A 110 -15.42 -22.84 17.40
C ASN A 110 -15.38 -21.72 16.37
N TYR A 111 -15.91 -20.55 16.72
CA TYR A 111 -15.85 -19.37 15.88
C TYR A 111 -14.40 -18.97 15.54
N LEU A 112 -13.50 -18.98 16.52
CA LEU A 112 -12.09 -18.65 16.29
C LEU A 112 -11.39 -19.63 15.33
N ARG A 113 -11.76 -20.91 15.34
CA ARG A 113 -11.24 -21.88 14.36
C ARG A 113 -11.81 -21.64 12.97
N GLU A 114 -13.10 -21.34 12.85
CA GLU A 114 -13.72 -20.99 11.56
C GLU A 114 -13.06 -19.75 10.93
N VAL A 115 -12.74 -18.74 11.74
CA VAL A 115 -12.01 -17.55 11.27
C VAL A 115 -10.59 -17.90 10.84
N ALA A 116 -9.88 -18.75 11.59
CA ALA A 116 -8.55 -19.22 11.21
C ALA A 116 -8.57 -19.96 9.86
N ASP A 117 -9.50 -20.90 9.69
CA ASP A 117 -9.69 -21.65 8.43
C ASP A 117 -10.02 -20.71 7.26
N ALA A 118 -10.76 -19.63 7.50
CA ALA A 118 -11.05 -18.62 6.50
C ALA A 118 -9.80 -17.80 6.11
N LEU A 119 -8.97 -17.40 7.08
CA LEU A 119 -7.70 -16.72 6.82
C LEU A 119 -6.73 -17.58 6.01
N ASP A 120 -6.65 -18.87 6.31
CA ASP A 120 -5.83 -19.82 5.54
C ASP A 120 -6.27 -19.86 4.08
N ARG A 121 -7.58 -19.95 3.82
CA ARG A 121 -8.13 -19.92 2.45
C ARG A 121 -7.84 -18.62 1.71
N ILE A 122 -7.90 -17.48 2.38
CA ILE A 122 -7.55 -16.20 1.76
C ILE A 122 -6.05 -16.18 1.44
N THR A 123 -5.23 -16.68 2.35
CA THR A 123 -3.77 -16.79 2.19
C THR A 123 -3.39 -17.61 0.95
N GLU A 124 -4.15 -18.66 0.60
CA GLU A 124 -3.94 -19.40 -0.66
C GLU A 124 -3.94 -18.49 -1.91
N SER A 125 -4.86 -17.53 -1.98
CA SER A 125 -4.94 -16.59 -3.10
C SER A 125 -3.75 -15.63 -3.16
N VAL A 126 -3.19 -15.30 -1.99
CA VAL A 126 -2.01 -14.45 -1.86
C VAL A 126 -0.76 -15.20 -2.29
N VAL A 127 -0.60 -16.44 -1.82
CA VAL A 127 0.50 -17.33 -2.23
C VAL A 127 0.50 -17.54 -3.75
N ALA A 128 -0.68 -17.74 -4.35
CA ALA A 128 -0.80 -17.90 -5.79
C ALA A 128 -0.30 -16.66 -6.57
N ALA A 129 -0.64 -15.45 -6.13
CA ALA A 129 -0.18 -14.22 -6.76
C ALA A 129 1.34 -14.05 -6.67
N TYR A 130 1.95 -14.34 -5.52
CA TYR A 130 3.40 -14.30 -5.35
C TYR A 130 4.11 -15.38 -6.16
N LYS A 131 3.57 -16.60 -6.19
CA LYS A 131 4.13 -17.71 -6.96
C LYS A 131 4.16 -17.40 -8.46
N GLU A 132 3.08 -16.82 -8.98
CA GLU A 132 3.00 -16.44 -10.39
C GLU A 132 4.10 -15.46 -10.78
N LYS A 133 4.40 -14.48 -9.92
CA LYS A 133 5.43 -13.47 -10.22
C LYS A 133 6.86 -13.96 -9.95
N THR A 134 7.08 -14.63 -8.83
CA THR A 134 8.43 -14.97 -8.32
C THR A 134 8.97 -16.29 -8.86
N GLY A 135 8.09 -17.23 -9.23
CA GLY A 135 8.47 -18.61 -9.57
C GLY A 135 8.91 -19.45 -8.36
N LEU A 136 8.86 -18.92 -7.14
CA LEU A 136 9.13 -19.68 -5.91
C LEU A 136 8.03 -20.72 -5.65
N ASP A 137 8.36 -21.78 -4.93
CA ASP A 137 7.38 -22.77 -4.50
C ASP A 137 6.52 -22.27 -3.32
N ASP A 138 5.40 -22.94 -3.10
CA ASP A 138 4.43 -22.56 -2.06
C ASP A 138 5.04 -22.61 -0.66
N GLU A 139 5.98 -23.54 -0.41
CA GLU A 139 6.60 -23.72 0.90
C GLU A 139 7.52 -22.55 1.23
N GLU A 140 8.33 -22.12 0.28
CA GLU A 140 9.19 -20.94 0.39
C GLU A 140 8.38 -19.68 0.67
N ILE A 141 7.33 -19.43 -0.14
CA ILE A 141 6.48 -18.25 0.00
C ILE A 141 5.81 -18.23 1.37
N ARG A 142 5.24 -19.36 1.82
CA ARG A 142 4.63 -19.46 3.15
C ARG A 142 5.63 -19.19 4.26
N ARG A 143 6.83 -19.76 4.18
CA ARG A 143 7.87 -19.51 5.18
C ARG A 143 8.24 -18.03 5.26
N MET A 144 8.31 -17.35 4.11
CA MET A 144 8.55 -15.91 4.08
C MET A 144 7.37 -15.11 4.66
N MET A 145 6.13 -15.51 4.39
CA MET A 145 4.93 -14.87 4.94
C MET A 145 4.79 -15.08 6.46
N ASP A 146 5.10 -16.27 6.96
CA ASP A 146 5.14 -16.60 8.39
C ASP A 146 6.15 -15.74 9.16
N ALA A 147 7.29 -15.46 8.51
CA ALA A 147 8.36 -14.66 9.06
C ALA A 147 8.06 -13.14 9.06
N GLU A 148 7.01 -12.68 8.35
CA GLU A 148 6.86 -11.27 7.98
C GLU A 148 8.15 -10.75 7.34
N THR A 149 8.39 -11.15 6.10
CA THR A 149 9.65 -10.89 5.42
C THR A 149 9.64 -9.49 4.82
N TRP A 150 10.62 -8.68 5.25
CA TRP A 150 10.96 -7.40 4.67
C TRP A 150 12.15 -7.58 3.73
N MET A 151 12.08 -6.97 2.55
CA MET A 151 13.06 -7.10 1.49
C MET A 151 13.54 -5.71 1.05
N THR A 152 14.85 -5.54 0.90
CA THR A 152 15.41 -4.43 0.12
C THR A 152 15.14 -4.63 -1.38
N ALA A 153 15.47 -3.63 -2.21
CA ALA A 153 15.39 -3.77 -3.66
C ALA A 153 16.23 -4.96 -4.17
N GLU A 154 17.45 -5.13 -3.65
CA GLU A 154 18.33 -6.26 -4.01
C GLU A 154 17.70 -7.61 -3.64
N GLU A 155 17.18 -7.76 -2.43
CA GLU A 155 16.56 -9.01 -1.97
C GLU A 155 15.26 -9.31 -2.73
N ALA A 156 14.47 -8.28 -3.04
CA ALA A 156 13.25 -8.42 -3.83
C ALA A 156 13.56 -8.88 -5.26
N VAL A 157 14.60 -8.34 -5.90
CA VAL A 157 15.05 -8.81 -7.22
C VAL A 157 15.60 -10.23 -7.15
N GLU A 158 16.45 -10.54 -6.17
CA GLU A 158 17.00 -11.90 -5.98
C GLU A 158 15.89 -12.96 -5.84
N LYS A 159 14.80 -12.60 -5.15
CA LYS A 159 13.66 -13.49 -4.90
C LYS A 159 12.55 -13.40 -5.95
N GLY A 160 12.71 -12.60 -7.01
CA GLY A 160 11.73 -12.45 -8.09
C GLY A 160 10.49 -11.64 -7.75
N PHE A 161 10.49 -10.91 -6.63
CA PHE A 161 9.42 -9.95 -6.28
C PHE A 161 9.57 -8.61 -7.00
N ALA A 162 10.76 -8.33 -7.53
CA ALA A 162 11.03 -7.19 -8.40
C ALA A 162 11.90 -7.63 -9.59
N ASP A 163 11.94 -6.83 -10.64
CA ASP A 163 12.68 -7.13 -11.87
C ASP A 163 13.94 -6.27 -12.02
N GLU A 164 13.87 -5.00 -11.61
CA GLU A 164 14.94 -4.03 -11.80
C GLU A 164 15.17 -3.17 -10.55
N ILE A 165 16.44 -2.88 -10.26
CA ILE A 165 16.82 -1.86 -9.29
C ILE A 165 16.99 -0.54 -10.03
N GLU A 166 16.22 0.48 -9.66
CA GLU A 166 16.34 1.82 -10.25
C GLU A 166 17.38 2.63 -9.46
N ASP A 167 18.40 3.16 -10.14
CA ASP A 167 19.34 4.09 -9.53
C ASP A 167 18.68 5.48 -9.43
N THR A 168 17.90 5.71 -8.38
CA THR A 168 17.35 7.04 -8.06
C THR A 168 18.29 7.84 -7.16
N ARG A 169 18.19 9.17 -7.27
CA ARG A 169 18.72 10.09 -6.24
C ARG A 169 18.12 9.72 -4.89
N ALA A 170 18.96 9.70 -3.85
CA ALA A 170 18.61 9.33 -2.50
C ALA A 170 17.23 9.89 -2.08
N VAL A 171 16.27 8.99 -1.89
CA VAL A 171 15.01 9.32 -1.23
C VAL A 171 15.25 9.25 0.27
N ALA A 172 14.90 10.33 0.97
CA ALA A 172 15.08 10.44 2.42
C ALA A 172 14.04 9.56 3.12
N ALA A 173 14.37 8.30 3.38
CA ALA A 173 13.65 7.47 4.33
C ALA A 173 14.22 7.74 5.73
N SER A 174 13.39 8.24 6.65
CA SER A 174 13.80 8.41 8.06
C SER A 174 12.84 7.70 8.99
N LEU A 175 13.39 7.00 9.98
CA LEU A 175 12.62 6.37 11.04
C LEU A 175 12.57 7.33 12.25
N ARG A 176 11.38 7.82 12.59
CA ARG A 176 11.15 8.67 13.77
C ARG A 176 10.12 7.99 14.68
N ASN A 177 10.54 7.61 15.89
CA ASN A 177 9.66 7.03 16.93
C ASN A 177 8.79 5.86 16.44
N GLY A 178 9.32 4.95 15.60
CA GLY A 178 8.57 3.82 15.06
C GLY A 178 7.65 4.16 13.87
N THR A 179 7.70 5.41 13.38
CA THR A 179 7.07 5.83 12.13
C THR A 179 8.14 5.94 11.05
N LEU A 180 7.95 5.18 9.98
CA LEU A 180 8.76 5.30 8.77
C LEU A 180 8.18 6.41 7.92
N VAL A 181 8.99 7.42 7.58
CA VAL A 181 8.60 8.47 6.64
C VAL A 181 9.26 8.20 5.30
N VAL A 182 8.47 7.98 4.25
CA VAL A 182 8.97 7.86 2.87
C VAL A 182 8.20 8.80 1.96
N ASN A 183 8.90 9.71 1.27
CA ASN A 183 8.31 10.74 0.40
C ASN A 183 7.23 11.59 1.09
N GLY A 184 7.41 11.88 2.38
CA GLY A 184 6.47 12.68 3.17
C GLY A 184 5.22 11.92 3.66
N GLN A 185 5.11 10.61 3.37
CA GLN A 185 4.06 9.76 3.92
C GLN A 185 4.54 9.05 5.18
N GLU A 186 3.72 9.12 6.24
CA GLU A 186 3.98 8.49 7.52
C GLU A 186 3.40 7.07 7.58
N VAL A 187 4.26 6.08 7.76
CA VAL A 187 3.90 4.70 7.96
C VAL A 187 4.21 4.31 9.39
N ASN A 188 3.18 4.16 10.22
CA ASN A 188 3.33 3.60 11.55
C ASN A 188 3.72 2.11 11.45
N LEU A 189 4.95 1.77 11.86
CA LEU A 189 5.49 0.40 11.82
C LEU A 189 5.03 -0.46 13.00
N SER A 190 4.43 0.12 14.04
CA SER A 190 3.93 -0.66 15.20
C SER A 190 2.79 -1.61 14.85
N ARG A 191 2.21 -1.47 13.65
CA ARG A 191 1.18 -2.37 13.12
C ARG A 191 1.76 -3.69 12.59
N PHE A 192 3.08 -3.77 12.41
CA PHE A 192 3.79 -4.94 11.89
C PHE A 192 4.49 -5.68 13.04
N LYS A 193 4.58 -7.01 12.94
CA LYS A 193 5.11 -7.90 13.98
C LYS A 193 6.63 -7.87 14.05
N ASN A 194 7.30 -7.83 12.90
CA ASN A 194 8.76 -7.91 12.75
C ASN A 194 9.31 -6.78 11.85
N PRO A 195 9.02 -5.49 12.14
CA PRO A 195 9.48 -4.40 11.30
C PRO A 195 11.02 -4.30 11.30
N PRO A 196 11.61 -3.85 10.18
CA PRO A 196 13.05 -3.71 10.04
C PRO A 196 13.57 -2.67 11.04
N LYS A 197 14.70 -3.00 11.67
CA LYS A 197 15.49 -2.02 12.41
C LYS A 197 16.26 -1.20 11.36
N LEU A 198 15.62 -0.20 10.76
CA LEU A 198 16.29 0.64 9.76
C LEU A 198 17.59 1.22 10.36
N LEU A 199 18.68 1.04 9.62
CA LEU A 199 19.88 1.85 9.82
C LEU A 199 19.49 3.31 9.55
N VAL A 200 19.71 4.18 10.54
CA VAL A 200 19.71 5.63 10.32
C VAL A 200 20.80 5.89 9.30
N VAL A 201 20.43 6.16 8.05
CA VAL A 201 21.38 6.71 7.09
C VAL A 201 21.67 8.12 7.60
N PRO A 202 22.91 8.44 8.02
CA PRO A 202 23.22 9.80 8.41
C PRO A 202 22.96 10.72 7.22
N ASP A 203 22.15 11.75 7.42
CA ASP A 203 22.01 12.90 6.51
C ASP A 203 23.41 13.45 6.23
N ASN A 204 24.02 13.03 5.13
CA ASN A 204 25.23 13.66 4.60
C ASN A 204 24.93 14.53 3.38
N ASP A 205 23.66 14.68 3.02
CA ASP A 205 23.20 15.67 2.05
C ASP A 205 22.02 16.43 2.67
N ASP A 206 22.06 17.76 2.59
CA ASP A 206 20.98 18.63 3.08
C ASP A 206 19.62 18.09 2.60
N PRO A 207 18.59 18.01 3.47
CA PRO A 207 17.27 17.56 3.05
C PRO A 207 16.81 18.41 1.86
N PRO A 208 16.28 17.80 0.79
CA PRO A 208 15.82 18.55 -0.36
C PRO A 208 14.79 19.58 0.12
N LYS A 209 15.05 20.85 -0.17
CA LYS A 209 14.14 21.95 0.17
C LYS A 209 12.72 21.54 -0.24
N PRO A 210 11.72 21.65 0.66
CA PRO A 210 10.34 21.36 0.31
C PRO A 210 10.01 22.08 -0.99
N ALA A 211 9.44 21.36 -1.96
CA ALA A 211 8.86 22.00 -3.13
C ALA A 211 7.95 23.13 -2.62
N PRO A 212 8.02 24.35 -3.20
CA PRO A 212 7.25 25.47 -2.71
C PRO A 212 5.78 25.05 -2.63
N GLN A 213 5.25 25.01 -1.40
CA GLN A 213 3.84 24.78 -1.17
C GLN A 213 3.11 25.90 -1.90
N ALA A 214 2.33 25.56 -2.92
CA ALA A 214 1.30 26.45 -3.39
C ALA A 214 0.36 26.67 -2.21
N GLU A 215 0.37 27.88 -1.64
CA GLU A 215 -0.60 28.29 -0.63
C GLU A 215 -2.00 28.14 -1.23
N ARG A 216 -2.65 27.00 -0.98
CA ARG A 216 -4.10 26.89 -1.11
C ARG A 216 -4.68 27.57 0.11
N GLY A 217 -4.89 28.88 0.00
CA GLY A 217 -5.73 29.61 0.93
C GLY A 217 -7.14 29.05 0.85
N ASP A 218 -7.55 28.34 1.89
CA ASP A 218 -8.93 27.88 2.07
C ASP A 218 -9.84 29.11 2.06
N SER A 219 -10.72 29.22 1.08
CA SER A 219 -11.58 30.40 0.95
C SER A 219 -12.55 30.47 2.13
N ASP A 220 -12.89 31.66 2.62
CA ASP A 220 -13.86 31.84 3.72
C ASP A 220 -15.21 31.13 3.47
N ALA A 221 -15.54 30.85 2.20
CA ALA A 221 -16.70 30.09 1.78
C ALA A 221 -16.59 28.58 2.10
N GLU A 222 -15.40 28.01 1.94
CA GLU A 222 -15.08 26.61 2.25
C GLU A 222 -15.06 26.38 3.76
N ARG A 223 -14.45 27.30 4.51
CA ARG A 223 -14.46 27.27 5.97
C ARG A 223 -15.88 27.36 6.53
N LYS A 224 -16.74 28.20 5.94
CA LYS A 224 -18.18 28.28 6.30
C LYS A 224 -18.94 27.01 5.94
N ARG A 225 -18.64 26.36 4.82
CA ARG A 225 -19.24 25.06 4.45
C ARG A 225 -18.86 23.97 5.44
N ARG A 226 -17.58 23.91 5.83
CA ARG A 226 -17.06 22.91 6.77
C ARG A 226 -17.66 23.07 8.16
N LEU A 227 -17.78 24.31 8.65
CA LEU A 227 -18.46 24.62 9.92
C LEU A 227 -19.95 24.25 9.89
N LYS A 228 -20.63 24.42 8.75
CA LYS A 228 -22.04 24.06 8.61
C LYS A 228 -22.27 22.54 8.54
N LEU A 229 -21.32 21.79 7.99
CA LEU A 229 -21.35 20.32 7.98
C LEU A 229 -21.13 19.75 9.40
N LEU A 230 -20.13 20.27 10.11
CA LEU A 230 -19.86 19.89 11.51
C LEU A 230 -21.04 20.20 12.44
N SER A 231 -21.75 21.32 12.24
CA SER A 231 -22.96 21.61 13.03
C SER A 231 -24.10 20.65 12.73
N LEU A 232 -24.23 20.16 11.49
CA LEU A 232 -25.27 19.20 11.12
C LEU A 232 -24.99 17.81 11.72
N GLU A 233 -23.73 17.40 11.78
CA GLU A 233 -23.31 16.15 12.43
C GLU A 233 -23.57 16.19 13.95
N LEU A 234 -23.30 17.31 14.61
CA LEU A 234 -23.60 17.52 16.03
C LEU A 234 -25.12 17.47 16.31
N GLU A 235 -25.95 18.00 15.41
CA GLU A 235 -27.42 17.89 15.50
C GLU A 235 -27.92 16.45 15.26
N LEU A 236 -27.30 15.69 14.35
CA LEU A 236 -27.64 14.28 14.13
C LEU A 236 -27.23 13.40 15.32
N LEU A 237 -26.07 13.66 15.94
CA LEU A 237 -25.57 12.91 17.10
C LEU A 237 -26.37 13.21 18.38
N SER A 238 -26.91 14.43 18.50
CA SER A 238 -27.76 14.80 19.65
C SER A 238 -29.22 14.36 19.52
N SER A 239 -29.69 14.03 18.30
CA SER A 239 -31.05 13.53 18.05
C SER A 239 -31.18 12.01 18.03
N SER A 240 -30.07 11.27 18.12
CA SER A 240 -30.03 9.80 18.13
C SER A 240 -29.88 9.17 19.53
N SER A 241 -30.08 9.98 20.58
CA SER A 241 -30.19 9.49 21.97
C SER A 241 -31.66 9.51 22.45
N PHE A 242 -32.43 8.49 22.09
CA PHE A 242 -33.67 8.06 22.76
C PHE A 242 -33.81 6.55 22.68
#